data_AF-A0A4S2UMQ2-F1
#
_entry.id   AF-A0A4S2UMQ2-F1
#
_cell.length_a   1.000
_cell.length_b   1.000
_cell.length_c   1.000
_cell.angle_alpha   90.00
_cell.angle_beta   90.00
_cell.angle_gamma   90.00
#
_symmetry.space_group_name_H-M   'P 1'
#
loop_
_entity.id
_entity.type
_entity.pdbx_description
1 polymer ?
#
loop_
_entity_poly.entity_id
_entity_poly.type
_entity_poly.pdbx_seq_one_letter_code
_entity_poly.pdbx_strand_id
1 'polypeptide(L)'
;MRRSAALLLTAAVAVGVVAPAHAAAGTGAAGRLDRAALRDAIAVRPDDRTSGGSMTSTTGDLDRFVSGLFDSRLLRPAQAEELFTVPTGADGKPLPYAGGANCNTGPGRGTACFSVGLMSVPLPDGTVLWGKTGSDPGYRSGVFASRDLARRAVYSTGTSSAPAGGGAPAVSLRLALAAFGN
;
A
#
# COMPACT_ATOMS: atom_id res chain seq x y z
N MET A 1 -31.67 59.01 -1.60
CA MET A 1 -31.42 58.04 -2.68
C MET A 1 -29.96 57.64 -2.66
N ARG A 2 -29.62 56.41 -2.25
CA ARG A 2 -28.38 55.68 -2.55
C ARG A 2 -28.57 54.25 -2.04
N ARG A 3 -28.90 53.34 -2.96
CA ARG A 3 -29.05 51.91 -2.73
C ARG A 3 -27.66 51.28 -2.86
N SER A 4 -27.14 50.68 -1.79
CA SER A 4 -25.93 49.86 -1.84
C SER A 4 -26.33 48.45 -2.27
N ALA A 5 -25.87 48.03 -3.45
CA ALA A 5 -26.02 46.67 -3.96
C ALA A 5 -24.88 45.80 -3.43
N ALA A 6 -25.21 44.74 -2.70
CA ALA A 6 -24.27 43.69 -2.34
C ALA A 6 -24.13 42.73 -3.52
N LEU A 7 -22.96 42.71 -4.17
CA LEU A 7 -22.60 41.62 -5.08
C LEU A 7 -22.04 40.46 -4.25
N LEU A 8 -22.81 39.37 -4.17
CA LEU A 8 -22.31 38.07 -3.74
C LEU A 8 -21.50 37.46 -4.89
N LEU A 9 -20.18 37.45 -4.77
CA LEU A 9 -19.31 36.62 -5.60
C LEU A 9 -19.35 35.18 -5.07
N THR A 10 -20.14 34.32 -5.70
CA THR A 10 -20.00 32.87 -5.58
C THR A 10 -18.73 32.42 -6.31
N ALA A 11 -17.68 32.11 -5.57
CA ALA A 11 -16.52 31.40 -6.09
C ALA A 11 -16.84 29.90 -6.17
N ALA A 12 -17.10 29.40 -7.37
CA ALA A 12 -17.13 27.97 -7.63
C ALA A 12 -15.68 27.45 -7.61
N VAL A 13 -15.29 26.80 -6.52
CA VAL A 13 -14.02 26.04 -6.46
C VAL A 13 -14.26 24.71 -7.17
N ALA A 14 -13.82 24.63 -8.43
CA ALA A 14 -13.69 23.37 -9.11
C ALA A 14 -12.48 22.61 -8.52
N VAL A 15 -12.73 21.59 -7.70
CA VAL A 15 -11.70 20.64 -7.28
C VAL A 15 -11.41 19.72 -8.47
N GLY A 16 -10.40 20.09 -9.26
CA GLY A 16 -9.81 19.21 -10.25
C GLY A 16 -8.96 18.17 -9.56
N VAL A 17 -9.43 16.91 -9.56
CA VAL A 17 -8.58 15.75 -9.25
C VAL A 17 -7.57 15.62 -10.40
N VAL A 18 -6.38 16.19 -10.23
CA VAL A 18 -5.25 15.94 -11.12
C VAL A 18 -4.67 14.58 -10.73
N ALA A 19 -5.16 13.52 -11.38
CA ALA A 19 -4.49 12.23 -11.39
C ALA A 19 -3.10 12.41 -12.04
N PRO A 20 -2.02 11.82 -11.48
CA PRO A 20 -0.74 11.86 -12.16
C PRO A 20 -0.84 10.98 -13.41
N ALA A 21 -0.65 11.60 -14.57
CA ALA A 21 -0.38 10.90 -15.81
C ALA A 21 1.00 10.24 -15.71
N HIS A 22 1.02 8.97 -15.32
CA HIS A 22 2.06 8.00 -15.72
C HIS A 22 1.37 6.80 -16.37
N ALA A 23 0.55 7.09 -17.39
CA ALA A 23 0.23 6.11 -18.41
C ALA A 23 1.31 6.25 -19.49
N ALA A 24 2.46 5.59 -19.28
CA ALA A 24 3.23 5.16 -20.44
C ALA A 24 2.31 4.19 -21.19
N ALA A 25 1.93 4.58 -22.41
CA ALA A 25 1.05 3.83 -23.27
C ALA A 25 1.60 2.41 -23.47
N GLY A 26 0.94 1.46 -22.81
CA GLY A 26 0.98 0.06 -23.15
C GLY A 26 -0.46 -0.37 -23.33
N THR A 27 -0.95 -0.37 -24.57
CA THR A 27 -2.17 -1.09 -24.96
C THR A 27 -1.90 -2.59 -24.83
N GLY A 28 -1.80 -3.07 -23.59
CA GLY A 28 -1.93 -4.48 -23.27
C GLY A 28 -3.38 -4.69 -22.89
N ALA A 29 -4.19 -5.25 -23.80
CA ALA A 29 -5.32 -6.06 -23.37
C ALA A 29 -4.80 -6.96 -22.24
N ALA A 30 -5.57 -7.14 -21.16
CA ALA A 30 -5.22 -8.08 -20.11
C ALA A 30 -5.03 -9.46 -20.79
N GLY A 31 -3.78 -9.76 -21.14
CA GLY A 31 -3.44 -10.96 -21.88
C GLY A 31 -3.93 -12.12 -21.03
N ARG A 32 -4.60 -13.06 -21.68
CA ARG A 32 -5.03 -14.30 -21.02
C ARG A 32 -3.85 -14.82 -20.22
N LEU A 33 -4.05 -15.01 -18.90
CA LEU A 33 -3.02 -15.49 -17.99
C LEU A 33 -2.33 -16.72 -18.59
N ASP A 34 -1.02 -16.64 -18.80
CA ASP A 34 -0.24 -17.79 -19.25
C ASP A 34 -0.10 -18.78 -18.09
N ARG A 35 -0.87 -19.85 -18.16
CA ARG A 35 -0.89 -20.89 -17.13
C ARG A 35 0.41 -21.68 -17.08
N ALA A 36 1.15 -21.79 -18.18
CA ALA A 36 2.42 -22.51 -18.19
C ALA A 36 3.51 -21.67 -17.50
N ALA A 37 3.62 -20.39 -17.85
CA ALA A 37 4.53 -19.45 -17.18
C ALA A 37 4.20 -19.30 -15.69
N LEU A 38 2.91 -19.24 -15.32
CA LEU A 38 2.51 -19.23 -13.91
C LEU A 38 2.93 -20.50 -13.17
N ARG A 39 2.77 -21.69 -13.79
CA ARG A 39 3.18 -22.97 -13.19
C ARG A 39 4.69 -23.04 -12.97
N ASP A 40 5.48 -22.55 -13.92
CA ASP A 40 6.93 -22.48 -13.74
C ASP A 40 7.32 -21.51 -12.63
N ALA A 41 6.67 -20.34 -12.57
CA ALA A 41 6.96 -19.31 -11.57
C ALA A 41 6.62 -19.73 -10.12
N ILE A 42 5.62 -20.58 -9.91
CA ILE A 42 5.23 -21.06 -8.57
C ILE A 42 5.92 -22.36 -8.15
N ALA A 43 6.75 -22.95 -9.02
CA ALA A 43 7.46 -24.17 -8.70
C ALA A 43 8.52 -23.88 -7.63
N VAL A 44 8.36 -24.47 -6.44
CA VAL A 44 9.30 -24.28 -5.33
C VAL A 44 10.65 -24.90 -5.68
N ARG A 45 11.70 -24.07 -5.81
CA ARG A 45 13.06 -24.53 -6.06
C ARG A 45 13.85 -24.65 -4.74
N PRO A 46 14.84 -25.54 -4.66
CA PRO A 46 15.60 -25.77 -3.42
C PRO A 46 16.31 -24.51 -2.86
N ASP A 47 16.69 -23.58 -3.72
CA ASP A 47 17.41 -22.33 -3.43
C ASP A 47 16.49 -21.16 -3.00
N ASP A 48 15.19 -21.22 -3.30
CA ASP A 48 14.20 -20.17 -2.99
C ASP A 48 14.00 -19.93 -1.48
N ARG A 49 14.43 -20.87 -0.62
CA ARG A 49 14.17 -20.82 0.83
C ARG A 49 15.10 -19.89 1.62
N THR A 50 16.08 -19.26 0.98
CA THR A 50 17.15 -18.51 1.65
C THR A 50 16.88 -16.99 1.79
N SER A 51 15.81 -16.46 1.19
CA SER A 51 15.41 -15.05 1.34
C SER A 51 14.18 -14.90 2.26
N GLY A 52 14.00 -13.72 2.87
CA GLY A 52 12.90 -13.39 3.80
C GLY A 52 11.47 -13.42 3.23
N GLY A 53 11.22 -14.19 2.17
CA GLY A 53 9.92 -14.40 1.50
C GLY A 53 9.44 -15.87 1.49
N SER A 54 9.97 -16.74 2.36
CA SER A 54 9.66 -18.18 2.34
C SER A 54 8.31 -18.58 2.95
N MET A 55 7.48 -17.63 3.38
CA MET A 55 6.21 -17.91 4.06
C MET A 55 5.06 -18.10 3.08
N THR A 56 4.50 -19.32 3.04
CA THR A 56 3.22 -19.59 2.38
C THR A 56 2.07 -19.46 3.37
N SER A 57 0.99 -18.76 2.99
CA SER A 57 -0.17 -18.54 3.85
C SER A 57 -1.46 -18.41 3.03
N THR A 58 -2.59 -18.22 3.70
CA THR A 58 -3.89 -17.87 3.10
C THR A 58 -4.27 -16.44 3.43
N THR A 59 -5.21 -15.84 2.68
CA THR A 59 -5.70 -14.50 3.01
C THR A 59 -6.38 -14.47 4.39
N GLY A 60 -7.10 -15.53 4.76
CA GLY A 60 -7.75 -15.65 6.08
C GLY A 60 -6.74 -15.80 7.23
N ASP A 61 -5.64 -16.50 7.03
CA ASP A 61 -4.60 -16.63 8.06
C ASP A 61 -3.79 -15.34 8.23
N LEU A 62 -3.45 -14.66 7.13
CA LEU A 62 -2.82 -13.33 7.20
C LEU A 62 -3.74 -12.29 7.84
N ASP A 63 -5.04 -12.35 7.56
CA ASP A 63 -6.04 -11.50 8.20
C ASP A 63 -6.07 -11.72 9.72
N ARG A 64 -6.12 -12.99 10.15
CA ARG A 64 -6.06 -13.36 11.58
C ARG A 64 -4.76 -12.92 12.22
N PHE A 65 -3.63 -13.12 11.54
CA PHE A 65 -2.31 -12.73 12.01
C PHE A 65 -2.22 -11.22 12.23
N VAL A 66 -2.58 -10.41 11.23
CA VAL A 66 -2.52 -8.95 11.35
C VAL A 66 -3.51 -8.42 12.37
N SER A 67 -4.69 -9.03 12.49
CA SER A 67 -5.63 -8.72 13.60
C SER A 67 -4.96 -8.93 14.95
N GLY A 68 -4.39 -10.11 15.19
CA GLY A 68 -3.75 -10.43 16.45
C GLY A 68 -2.50 -9.59 16.73
N LEU A 69 -1.77 -9.21 15.68
CA LEU A 69 -0.60 -8.34 15.76
C LEU A 69 -1.00 -6.93 16.23
N PHE A 70 -2.05 -6.35 15.63
CA PHE A 70 -2.48 -4.97 15.91
C PHE A 70 -3.24 -4.88 17.24
N ASP A 71 -3.98 -5.94 17.61
CA ASP A 71 -4.60 -6.11 18.93
C ASP A 71 -3.58 -6.39 20.05
N SER A 72 -2.27 -6.32 19.78
CA SER A 72 -1.20 -6.58 20.75
C SER A 72 -1.26 -7.96 21.42
N ARG A 73 -1.81 -8.97 20.75
CA ARG A 73 -1.84 -10.35 21.26
C ARG A 73 -0.53 -11.09 21.05
N LEU A 74 0.30 -10.60 20.13
CA LEU A 74 1.55 -11.23 19.70
C LEU A 74 2.81 -10.54 20.25
N LEU A 75 2.70 -9.28 20.66
CA LEU A 75 3.83 -8.46 21.12
C LEU A 75 3.50 -7.79 22.45
N ARG A 76 4.52 -7.51 23.26
CA ARG A 76 4.34 -6.66 24.45
C ARG A 76 3.98 -5.23 24.02
N PRO A 77 3.26 -4.45 24.84
CA PRO A 77 2.77 -3.13 24.45
C PRO A 77 3.85 -2.21 23.84
N ALA A 78 5.03 -2.13 24.47
CA ALA A 78 6.13 -1.32 23.95
C ALA A 78 6.59 -1.74 22.54
N GLN A 79 6.58 -3.04 22.23
CA GLN A 79 6.97 -3.55 20.90
C GLN A 79 5.84 -3.37 19.88
N ALA A 80 4.59 -3.41 20.32
CA ALA A 80 3.44 -3.14 19.47
C ALA A 80 3.40 -1.67 19.01
N GLU A 81 3.75 -0.72 19.87
CA GLU A 81 3.85 0.70 19.48
C GLU A 81 4.90 0.95 18.37
N GLU A 82 6.01 0.23 18.39
CA GLU A 82 7.06 0.36 17.36
C GLU A 82 6.54 0.01 15.97
N LEU A 83 5.59 -0.93 15.85
CA LEU A 83 4.97 -1.29 14.56
C LEU A 83 4.29 -0.10 13.89
N PHE A 84 3.84 0.88 14.67
CA PHE A 84 3.10 2.06 14.22
C PHE A 84 3.94 3.34 14.31
N THR A 85 5.26 3.21 14.47
CA THR A 85 6.18 4.34 14.64
C THR A 85 7.19 4.36 13.50
N VAL A 86 7.18 5.42 12.70
CA VAL A 86 8.21 5.66 11.68
C VAL A 86 9.41 6.38 12.29
N PRO A 87 10.64 6.18 11.79
CA PRO A 87 11.82 6.89 12.28
C PRO A 87 11.70 8.41 12.16
N THR A 88 11.97 9.13 13.25
CA THR A 88 11.97 10.60 13.30
C THR A 88 13.35 11.17 13.62
N GLY A 89 13.61 12.39 13.16
CA GLY A 89 14.78 13.18 13.52
C GLY A 89 14.65 13.82 14.91
N ALA A 90 15.69 14.54 15.32
CA ALA A 90 15.72 15.28 16.58
C ALA A 90 14.66 16.41 16.66
N ASP A 91 14.13 16.84 15.52
CA ASP A 91 13.06 17.83 15.40
C ASP A 91 11.65 17.20 15.47
N GLY A 92 11.56 15.88 15.72
CA GLY A 92 10.31 15.12 15.80
C GLY A 92 9.66 14.86 14.44
N LYS A 93 10.29 15.21 13.32
CA LYS A 93 9.75 14.98 11.98
C LYS A 93 10.23 13.65 11.40
N PRO A 94 9.43 12.99 10.55
CA PRO A 94 9.88 11.78 9.85
C PRO A 94 11.17 12.03 9.06
N LEU A 95 12.13 11.12 9.16
CA LEU A 95 13.41 11.22 8.46
C LEU A 95 13.24 11.22 6.93
N PRO A 96 14.12 11.85 6.15
CA PRO A 96 14.10 11.71 4.68
C PRO A 96 14.24 10.25 4.25
N TYR A 97 13.48 9.82 3.25
CA TYR A 97 13.60 8.49 2.67
C TYR A 97 14.69 8.47 1.59
N ALA A 98 15.70 7.64 1.78
CA ALA A 98 16.82 7.54 0.84
C ALA A 98 16.41 6.82 -0.46
N GLY A 99 16.91 7.30 -1.60
CA GLY A 99 16.82 6.61 -2.89
C GLY A 99 15.48 6.71 -3.64
N GLY A 100 14.43 7.31 -3.05
CA GLY A 100 13.19 7.69 -3.74
C GLY A 100 12.35 6.55 -4.37
N ALA A 101 12.80 5.30 -4.26
CA ALA A 101 12.12 4.13 -4.82
C ALA A 101 10.80 3.79 -4.11
N ASN A 102 10.65 4.23 -2.86
CA ASN A 102 9.43 4.11 -2.06
C ASN A 102 9.12 5.45 -1.36
N CYS A 103 8.02 5.48 -0.61
CA CYS A 103 7.56 6.66 0.14
C CYS A 103 7.45 7.91 -0.74
N ASN A 104 7.04 7.75 -1.98
CA ASN A 104 7.03 8.79 -3.02
C ASN A 104 5.62 9.33 -3.32
N THR A 105 4.63 8.96 -2.51
CA THR A 105 3.22 9.36 -2.67
C THR A 105 2.67 9.99 -1.40
N GLY A 106 1.56 10.71 -1.54
CA GLY A 106 0.85 11.32 -0.43
C GLY A 106 1.54 12.57 0.17
N PRO A 107 0.98 13.10 1.28
CA PRO A 107 1.45 14.33 1.92
C PRO A 107 2.89 14.24 2.45
N GLY A 108 3.31 13.04 2.88
CA GLY A 108 4.66 12.76 3.40
C GLY A 108 5.65 12.26 2.35
N ARG A 109 5.43 12.53 1.06
CA ARG A 109 6.35 12.07 0.01
C ARG A 109 7.80 12.51 0.30
N GLY A 110 8.74 11.59 0.12
CA GLY A 110 10.17 11.80 0.36
C GLY A 110 10.60 11.63 1.82
N THR A 111 9.69 11.30 2.74
CA THR A 111 10.03 10.99 4.15
C THR A 111 9.70 9.56 4.52
N ALA A 112 10.14 9.11 5.70
CA ALA A 112 10.03 7.75 6.16
C ALA A 112 8.56 7.31 6.25
N CYS A 113 8.24 6.24 5.52
CA CYS A 113 6.93 5.57 5.53
C CYS A 113 7.01 4.10 5.95
N PHE A 114 8.17 3.64 6.45
CA PHE A 114 8.34 2.30 6.99
C PHE A 114 8.67 2.36 8.48
N SER A 115 8.05 1.48 9.25
CA SER A 115 8.36 1.19 10.65
C SER A 115 9.06 -0.17 10.74
N VAL A 116 9.03 -0.81 11.92
CA VAL A 116 9.53 -2.19 12.09
C VAL A 116 8.61 -3.20 11.38
N GLY A 117 8.88 -3.45 10.10
CA GLY A 117 8.22 -4.48 9.30
C GLY A 117 6.88 -4.07 8.66
N LEU A 118 6.36 -2.89 8.97
CA LEU A 118 5.17 -2.33 8.33
C LEU A 118 5.50 -1.05 7.54
N MET A 119 4.65 -0.75 6.58
CA MET A 119 4.62 0.52 5.87
C MET A 119 3.33 1.27 6.20
N SER A 120 3.43 2.58 6.34
CA SER A 120 2.30 3.49 6.53
C SER A 120 1.79 4.05 5.19
N VAL A 121 0.47 4.10 5.06
CA VAL A 121 -0.23 4.65 3.90
C VAL A 121 -1.32 5.59 4.40
N PRO A 122 -1.12 6.91 4.36
CA PRO A 122 -2.14 7.87 4.73
C PRO A 122 -3.25 7.90 3.66
N LEU A 123 -4.50 7.83 4.11
CA LEU A 123 -5.69 8.00 3.28
C LEU A 123 -6.16 9.46 3.27
N PRO A 124 -6.96 9.88 2.27
CA PRO A 124 -7.48 11.25 2.18
C PRO A 124 -8.31 11.70 3.37
N ASP A 125 -8.97 10.75 4.06
CA ASP A 125 -9.79 11.01 5.25
C ASP A 125 -8.98 11.16 6.56
N GLY A 126 -7.66 11.08 6.49
CA GLY A 126 -6.76 11.17 7.64
C GLY A 126 -6.48 9.83 8.32
N THR A 127 -7.16 8.75 7.94
CA THR A 127 -6.84 7.41 8.42
C THR A 127 -5.47 6.98 7.93
N VAL A 128 -4.66 6.34 8.77
CA VAL A 128 -3.40 5.72 8.36
C VAL A 128 -3.57 4.21 8.33
N LEU A 129 -3.36 3.62 7.16
CA LEU A 129 -3.24 2.18 7.02
C LEU A 129 -1.80 1.75 7.27
N TRP A 130 -1.63 0.62 7.93
CA TRP A 130 -0.36 -0.03 8.20
C TRP A 130 -0.38 -1.42 7.62
N GLY A 131 0.71 -1.82 6.97
CA GLY A 131 0.70 -3.06 6.25
C GLY A 131 2.00 -3.40 5.56
N LYS A 132 1.94 -4.37 4.65
CA LYS A 132 3.10 -4.74 3.84
C LYS A 132 2.65 -5.36 2.53
N THR A 133 3.43 -5.11 1.49
CA THR A 133 3.34 -5.81 0.20
C THR A 133 4.35 -6.96 0.13
N GLY A 134 3.96 -8.02 -0.58
CA GLY A 134 4.78 -9.19 -0.90
C GLY A 134 4.94 -9.37 -2.41
N SER A 135 6.11 -9.86 -2.82
CA SER A 135 6.50 -10.02 -4.22
C SER A 135 7.37 -11.25 -4.38
N ASP A 136 6.76 -12.34 -4.81
CA ASP A 136 7.45 -13.58 -5.12
C ASP A 136 7.20 -13.96 -6.59
N PRO A 137 8.07 -14.75 -7.22
CA PRO A 137 7.74 -15.38 -8.49
C PRO A 137 6.35 -16.04 -8.40
N GLY A 138 5.48 -15.72 -9.36
CA GLY A 138 4.12 -16.27 -9.39
C GLY A 138 3.09 -15.57 -8.49
N TYR A 139 3.49 -14.75 -7.51
CA TYR A 139 2.57 -14.16 -6.53
C TYR A 139 2.84 -12.70 -6.19
N ARG A 140 1.76 -11.95 -6.03
CA ARG A 140 1.74 -10.59 -5.49
C ARG A 140 0.70 -10.50 -4.40
N SER A 141 1.12 -10.12 -3.21
CA SER A 141 0.26 -10.09 -2.03
C SER A 141 0.36 -8.74 -1.32
N GLY A 142 -0.63 -8.47 -0.48
CA GLY A 142 -0.61 -7.32 0.40
C GLY A 142 -1.59 -7.51 1.55
N VAL A 143 -1.22 -6.99 2.70
CA VAL A 143 -2.10 -6.84 3.86
C VAL A 143 -1.97 -5.44 4.41
N PHE A 144 -3.10 -4.78 4.63
CA PHE A 144 -3.17 -3.43 5.19
C PHE A 144 -4.37 -3.32 6.13
N ALA A 145 -4.19 -2.64 7.25
CA ALA A 145 -5.26 -2.32 8.18
C ALA A 145 -5.07 -0.95 8.83
N SER A 146 -6.16 -0.29 9.22
CA SER A 146 -6.12 0.80 10.19
C SER A 146 -5.74 0.25 11.57
N ARG A 147 -5.17 1.10 12.43
CA ARG A 147 -4.70 0.67 13.76
C ARG A 147 -5.82 0.11 14.65
N ASP A 148 -7.03 0.64 14.50
CA ASP A 148 -8.25 0.18 15.18
C ASP A 148 -8.93 -1.03 14.49
N LEU A 149 -8.33 -1.54 13.41
CA LEU A 149 -8.85 -2.64 12.59
C LEU A 149 -10.22 -2.39 11.92
N ALA A 150 -10.76 -1.17 11.99
CA ALA A 150 -12.04 -0.83 11.38
C ALA A 150 -12.01 -0.92 9.84
N ARG A 151 -10.83 -0.76 9.24
CA ARG A 151 -10.57 -0.94 7.82
C ARG A 151 -9.44 -1.93 7.64
N ARG A 152 -9.67 -2.99 6.88
CA ARG A 152 -8.64 -3.99 6.60
C ARG A 152 -8.88 -4.69 5.27
N ALA A 153 -7.81 -5.00 4.57
CA ALA A 153 -7.85 -5.84 3.38
C ALA A 153 -6.60 -6.70 3.30
N VAL A 154 -6.81 -7.93 2.82
CA VAL A 154 -5.76 -8.87 2.46
C VAL A 154 -6.03 -9.33 1.04
N TYR A 155 -5.01 -9.32 0.19
CA TYR A 155 -5.10 -9.87 -1.15
C TYR A 155 -3.89 -10.73 -1.50
N SER A 156 -4.11 -11.65 -2.42
CA SER A 156 -3.07 -12.36 -3.15
C SER A 156 -3.53 -12.52 -4.60
N THR A 157 -2.64 -12.29 -5.54
CA THR A 157 -2.89 -12.37 -6.97
C THR A 157 -1.77 -13.16 -7.64
N GLY A 158 -2.14 -14.07 -8.55
CA GLY A 158 -1.18 -14.80 -9.35
C GLY A 158 -0.62 -13.93 -10.49
N THR A 159 0.68 -13.98 -10.72
CA THR A 159 1.34 -13.24 -11.81
C THR A 159 2.20 -14.17 -12.65
N SER A 160 2.00 -14.20 -13.97
CA SER A 160 2.78 -15.03 -14.89
C SER A 160 4.16 -14.44 -15.26
N SER A 161 4.46 -13.23 -14.81
CA SER A 161 5.77 -12.57 -14.99
C SER A 161 6.02 -11.56 -13.86
N ALA A 162 7.30 -11.28 -13.58
CA ALA A 162 7.65 -10.11 -12.78
C ALA A 162 7.22 -8.83 -13.52
N PRO A 163 6.55 -7.86 -12.87
CA PRO A 163 6.17 -6.61 -13.52
C PRO A 163 7.40 -5.91 -14.08
N ALA A 164 7.35 -5.51 -15.35
CA ALA A 164 8.30 -4.54 -15.88
C ALA A 164 8.17 -3.24 -15.06
N GLY A 165 9.21 -2.84 -14.34
CA GLY A 165 9.26 -1.56 -13.62
C GLY A 165 8.87 -1.58 -12.13
N GLY A 166 8.78 -2.75 -11.48
CA GLY A 166 8.79 -2.84 -10.00
C GLY A 166 7.57 -2.31 -9.25
N GLY A 167 6.53 -1.85 -9.94
CA GLY A 167 5.28 -1.35 -9.34
C GLY A 167 4.29 -2.45 -8.93
N ALA A 168 3.27 -2.06 -8.15
CA ALA A 168 2.15 -2.95 -7.85
C ALA A 168 1.36 -3.29 -9.14
N PRO A 169 0.95 -4.55 -9.35
CA PRO A 169 0.10 -4.91 -10.49
C PRO A 169 -1.20 -4.09 -10.49
N ALA A 170 -1.74 -3.79 -11.69
CA ALA A 170 -2.98 -3.03 -11.84
C ALA A 170 -4.16 -3.65 -11.07
N VAL A 171 -4.22 -4.98 -10.97
CA VAL A 171 -5.23 -5.67 -10.17
C VAL A 171 -5.10 -5.39 -8.67
N SER A 172 -3.88 -5.37 -8.14
CA SER A 172 -3.61 -5.06 -6.73
C SER A 172 -4.00 -3.62 -6.41
N LEU A 173 -3.72 -2.67 -7.32
CA LEU A 173 -4.16 -1.28 -7.15
C LEU A 173 -5.68 -1.16 -7.14
N ARG A 174 -6.40 -1.85 -8.04
CA ARG A 174 -7.87 -1.85 -8.05
C ARG A 174 -8.46 -2.44 -6.78
N LEU A 175 -7.88 -3.52 -6.26
CA LEU A 175 -8.31 -4.12 -4.99
C LEU A 175 -8.09 -3.15 -3.82
N ALA A 176 -6.94 -2.47 -3.77
CA ALA A 176 -6.68 -1.45 -2.76
C ALA A 176 -7.66 -0.28 -2.85
N LEU A 177 -7.94 0.21 -4.06
CA LEU A 177 -8.93 1.28 -4.29
C LEU A 177 -10.35 0.83 -3.92
N ALA A 178 -10.75 -0.41 -4.22
CA ALA A 178 -12.07 -0.91 -3.84
C ALA A 178 -12.21 -1.08 -2.32
N ALA A 179 -11.13 -1.45 -1.63
CA ALA A 179 -11.13 -1.65 -0.18
C ALA A 179 -11.05 -0.34 0.61
N PHE A 180 -10.33 0.66 0.10
CA PHE A 180 -9.95 1.85 0.85
C PHE A 180 -10.26 3.18 0.16
N GLY A 181 -10.68 3.16 -1.10
CA GLY A 181 -11.15 4.34 -1.82
C GLY A 181 -12.53 4.72 -1.32
N ASN A 182 -12.63 5.94 -0.78
CA ASN A 182 -13.90 6.61 -0.50
C ASN A 182 -14.19 7.60 -1.63
#